data_AF-A0A1C4I9V3-F1
#
_entry.id   AF-A0A1C4I9V3-F1
#
_cell.length_a   1.000
_cell.length_b   1.000
_cell.length_c   1.000
_cell.angle_alpha   90.00
_cell.angle_beta   90.00
_cell.angle_gamma   90.00
#
_symmetry.space_group_name_H-M   'P 1'
#
loop_
_entity.id
_entity.type
_entity.pdbx_description
1 polymer ?
#
loop_
_entity_poly.entity_id
_entity_poly.type
_entity_poly.pdbx_seq_one_letter_code
_entity_poly.pdbx_strand_id
1 'polypeptide(L)'
;MEMKEFYYQDGLRVSVFNLDHEAVPYHFHNEVSDMVYCSRGQIAIELPEAGEVFTLHPGEVFQVPRTNKHRFVNGAPVGTHSRYVLLQIGAFDINFVPPAEGLAEKVADREATHVADAEVYIENREGDIRKLAEHFAVEKPEVLTEEEQGDVVQALRCFVDRGIAAEHPRAAVQP
;
A
#
# COMPACT_ATOMS: atom_id res chain seq x y z
N MET A 1 13.42 -1.04 -8.97
CA MET A 1 11.99 -1.24 -8.63
C MET A 1 11.21 -1.79 -9.82
N GLU A 2 10.41 -2.84 -9.61
CA GLU A 2 9.47 -3.39 -10.59
C GLU A 2 8.03 -3.22 -10.06
N MET A 3 7.11 -2.80 -10.94
CA MET A 3 5.69 -2.61 -10.64
C MET A 3 4.82 -3.32 -11.69
N LYS A 4 3.79 -4.02 -11.21
CA LYS A 4 2.76 -4.67 -12.05
C LYS A 4 1.39 -4.17 -11.61
N GLU A 5 0.54 -3.80 -12.56
CA GLU A 5 -0.74 -3.15 -12.28
C GLU A 5 -1.89 -3.86 -12.99
N PHE A 6 -3.02 -3.94 -12.32
CA PHE A 6 -4.24 -4.57 -12.81
C PHE A 6 -5.42 -3.65 -12.53
N TYR A 7 -6.15 -3.31 -13.60
CA TYR A 7 -7.31 -2.43 -13.56
C TYR A 7 -8.55 -3.25 -13.79
N TYR A 8 -9.49 -3.16 -12.86
CA TYR A 8 -10.76 -3.85 -12.95
C TYR A 8 -11.89 -2.84 -13.12
N GLN A 9 -13.03 -3.35 -13.60
CA GLN A 9 -14.25 -2.55 -13.64
C GLN A 9 -14.61 -2.06 -12.23
N ASP A 10 -15.38 -0.97 -12.16
CA ASP A 10 -15.82 -0.37 -10.89
C ASP A 10 -14.71 0.25 -10.05
N GLY A 11 -13.59 0.64 -10.68
CA GLY A 11 -12.55 1.47 -10.06
C GLY A 11 -11.63 0.73 -9.09
N LEU A 12 -11.57 -0.61 -9.13
CA LEU A 12 -10.57 -1.35 -8.36
C LEU A 12 -9.25 -1.39 -9.13
N ARG A 13 -8.19 -0.93 -8.48
CA ARG A 13 -6.82 -1.06 -8.98
C ARG A 13 -6.00 -1.86 -7.99
N VAL A 14 -5.37 -2.93 -8.48
CA VAL A 14 -4.43 -3.76 -7.72
C VAL A 14 -3.04 -3.57 -8.30
N SER A 15 -2.03 -3.43 -7.45
CA SER A 15 -0.64 -3.37 -7.90
C SER A 15 0.27 -4.21 -7.04
N VAL A 16 1.31 -4.78 -7.64
CA VAL A 16 2.38 -5.49 -6.96
C VAL A 16 3.66 -4.70 -7.18
N PHE A 17 4.34 -4.38 -6.08
CA PHE A 17 5.62 -3.68 -6.10
C PHE A 17 6.70 -4.58 -5.52
N ASN A 18 7.71 -4.86 -6.33
CA ASN A 18 8.96 -5.46 -5.88
C ASN A 18 9.93 -4.32 -5.58
N LEU A 19 10.20 -4.10 -4.29
CA LEU A 19 11.12 -3.10 -3.81
C LEU A 19 12.52 -3.69 -3.61
N ASP A 20 13.45 -3.21 -4.41
CA ASP A 20 14.90 -3.31 -4.23
C ASP A 20 15.33 -2.31 -3.13
N HIS A 21 16.54 -1.75 -3.23
CA HIS A 21 17.01 -0.65 -2.38
C HIS A 21 16.43 0.72 -2.82
N GLU A 22 15.47 0.73 -3.75
CA GLU A 22 14.83 1.93 -4.28
C GLU A 22 13.47 2.16 -3.61
N ALA A 23 13.16 3.43 -3.35
CA ALA A 23 11.86 3.87 -2.86
C ALA A 23 11.00 4.39 -4.01
N VAL A 24 9.68 4.29 -3.87
CA VAL A 24 8.78 5.10 -4.70
C VAL A 24 9.07 6.58 -4.37
N PRO A 25 9.18 7.50 -5.35
CA PRO A 25 9.29 8.91 -5.05
C PRO A 25 8.11 9.39 -4.18
N TYR A 26 8.32 10.42 -3.37
CA TYR A 26 7.21 11.00 -2.62
C TYR A 26 6.10 11.42 -3.57
N HIS A 27 4.88 11.05 -3.22
CA HIS A 27 3.69 11.34 -4.00
C HIS A 27 2.46 11.43 -3.11
N PHE A 28 1.36 11.87 -3.70
CA PHE A 28 0.03 11.82 -3.09
C PHE A 28 -1.04 11.60 -4.16
N HIS A 29 -2.22 11.23 -3.68
CA HIS A 29 -3.42 10.99 -4.46
C HIS A 29 -4.50 11.99 -4.03
N ASN A 30 -5.24 12.58 -4.96
CA ASN A 30 -6.38 13.44 -4.63
C ASN A 30 -7.67 12.64 -4.45
N GLU A 31 -7.79 11.51 -5.15
CA GLU A 31 -9.06 10.79 -5.26
C GLU A 31 -9.04 9.47 -4.47
N VAL A 32 -7.92 8.75 -4.51
CA VAL A 32 -7.79 7.40 -3.94
C VAL A 32 -6.93 7.37 -2.68
N SER A 33 -7.20 6.41 -1.80
CA SER A 33 -6.33 6.06 -0.67
C SER A 33 -5.55 4.79 -0.97
N ASP A 34 -4.37 4.67 -0.39
CA ASP A 34 -3.45 3.56 -0.62
C ASP A 34 -3.57 2.53 0.48
N MET A 35 -4.20 1.39 0.18
CA MET A 35 -4.25 0.25 1.10
C MET A 35 -3.12 -0.71 0.74
N VAL A 36 -2.11 -0.75 1.60
CA VAL A 36 -0.92 -1.57 1.40
C VAL A 36 -0.99 -2.82 2.26
N TYR A 37 -0.55 -3.94 1.70
CA TYR A 37 -0.30 -5.20 2.38
C TYR A 37 1.17 -5.59 2.17
N CYS A 38 1.92 -5.78 3.24
CA CYS A 38 3.29 -6.30 3.13
C CYS A 38 3.24 -7.82 2.91
N SER A 39 3.71 -8.29 1.76
CA SER A 39 3.74 -9.73 1.47
C SER A 39 5.10 -10.35 1.77
N ARG A 40 6.18 -9.57 1.68
CA ARG A 40 7.55 -10.05 1.90
C ARG A 40 8.46 -8.95 2.42
N GLY A 41 9.42 -9.34 3.26
CA GLY A 41 10.43 -8.43 3.78
C GLY A 41 9.86 -7.48 4.83
N GLN A 42 10.14 -6.19 4.69
CA GLN A 42 9.61 -5.15 5.56
C GLN A 42 9.40 -3.87 4.73
N ILE A 43 8.23 -3.26 4.86
CA ILE A 43 7.90 -2.00 4.20
C ILE A 43 7.98 -0.89 5.23
N ALA A 44 8.77 0.14 4.94
CA ALA A 44 8.72 1.40 5.66
C ALA A 44 7.81 2.39 4.90
N ILE A 45 6.88 3.01 5.61
CA ILE A 45 5.94 3.99 5.09
C ILE A 45 6.29 5.32 5.72
N GLU A 46 6.69 6.29 4.90
CA GLU A 46 7.09 7.60 5.40
C GLU A 46 5.99 8.63 5.14
N LEU A 47 5.56 9.32 6.19
CA LEU A 47 4.55 10.38 6.18
C LEU A 47 5.18 11.70 6.64
N PRO A 48 5.90 12.40 5.75
CA PRO A 48 6.76 13.52 6.12
C PRO A 48 6.04 14.76 6.65
N GLU A 49 4.79 14.98 6.29
CA GLU A 49 4.01 16.10 6.84
C GLU A 49 3.55 15.83 8.29
N ALA A 50 3.36 14.55 8.63
CA ALA A 50 3.12 14.10 10.00
C ALA A 50 4.41 13.98 10.83
N GLY A 51 5.56 13.86 10.16
CA GLY A 51 6.82 13.52 10.82
C GLY A 51 6.84 12.09 11.34
N GLU A 52 6.09 11.19 10.70
CA GLU A 52 5.90 9.80 11.11
C GLU A 52 6.54 8.83 10.11
N VAL A 53 7.03 7.71 10.64
CA VAL A 53 7.49 6.56 9.86
C VAL A 53 6.83 5.33 10.46
N PHE A 54 6.22 4.51 9.61
CA PHE A 54 5.61 3.25 10.01
C PHE A 54 6.36 2.07 9.38
N THR A 55 6.36 0.92 10.05
CA THR A 55 6.86 -0.33 9.47
C THR A 55 5.77 -1.40 9.43
N LEU A 56 5.76 -2.15 8.34
CA LEU A 56 4.94 -3.34 8.14
C LEU A 56 5.81 -4.56 7.91
N HIS A 57 5.44 -5.67 8.55
CA HIS A 57 5.96 -7.02 8.38
C HIS A 57 4.98 -7.85 7.55
N PRO A 58 5.40 -9.03 7.05
CA PRO A 58 4.54 -9.86 6.21
C PRO A 58 3.21 -10.20 6.89
N GLY A 59 2.10 -9.98 6.18
CA GLY A 59 0.74 -10.20 6.70
C GLY A 59 0.06 -8.93 7.21
N GLU A 60 0.80 -7.84 7.41
CA GLU A 60 0.28 -6.60 7.98
C GLU A 60 -0.16 -5.62 6.89
N VAL A 61 -1.14 -4.78 7.25
CA VAL A 61 -1.73 -3.78 6.36
C VAL A 61 -1.59 -2.38 6.93
N PHE A 62 -1.65 -1.38 6.06
CA PHE A 62 -1.79 0.02 6.43
C PHE A 62 -2.58 0.76 5.35
N GLN A 63 -3.22 1.86 5.71
CA GLN A 63 -3.87 2.74 4.75
C GLN A 63 -3.31 4.14 4.84
N VAL A 64 -2.82 4.66 3.71
CA VAL A 64 -2.51 6.08 3.57
C VAL A 64 -3.74 6.79 3.00
N PRO A 65 -4.39 7.68 3.76
CA PRO A 65 -5.51 8.45 3.24
C PRO A 65 -5.06 9.36 2.10
N ARG A 66 -5.95 9.60 1.12
CA ARG A 66 -5.74 10.61 0.07
C ARG A 66 -5.27 11.95 0.63
N THR A 67 -4.57 12.73 -0.19
CA THR A 67 -3.90 14.02 0.08
C THR A 67 -2.66 13.97 0.96
N ASN A 68 -2.38 12.86 1.65
CA ASN A 68 -1.16 12.71 2.41
C ASN A 68 0.03 12.42 1.48
N LYS A 69 1.04 13.29 1.54
CA LYS A 69 2.32 13.03 0.88
C LYS A 69 3.01 11.87 1.58
N HIS A 70 3.39 10.85 0.82
CA HIS A 70 4.00 9.66 1.37
C HIS A 70 4.93 8.97 0.37
N ARG A 71 5.69 7.99 0.86
CA ARG A 71 6.35 6.99 0.02
C ARG A 71 6.46 5.65 0.73
N PHE A 72 6.62 4.60 -0.08
CA PHE A 72 6.97 3.26 0.37
C PHE A 72 8.44 2.99 0.11
N VAL A 73 9.14 2.52 1.13
CA VAL A 73 10.57 2.23 1.13
C VAL A 73 10.78 0.78 1.54
N ASN A 74 11.80 0.13 0.97
CA ASN A 74 12.26 -1.13 1.50
C ASN A 74 12.93 -0.90 2.86
N GLY A 75 12.23 -1.30 3.93
CA GLY A 75 12.73 -1.22 5.31
C GLY A 75 13.54 -2.45 5.74
N ALA A 76 13.65 -3.47 4.91
CA ALA A 76 14.37 -4.69 5.25
C ALA A 76 15.89 -4.47 5.30
N PRO A 77 16.65 -5.33 6.00
CA PRO A 77 18.10 -5.26 6.01
C PRO A 77 18.69 -5.27 4.60
N VAL A 78 19.79 -4.53 4.41
CA VAL A 78 20.52 -4.43 3.12
C VAL A 78 20.72 -5.80 2.48
N GLY A 79 20.40 -5.91 1.19
CA GLY A 79 20.42 -7.16 0.42
C GLY A 79 19.13 -7.99 0.52
N THR A 80 18.14 -7.57 1.32
CA THR A 80 16.84 -8.22 1.40
C THR A 80 15.81 -7.47 0.55
N HIS A 81 15.12 -8.18 -0.33
CA HIS A 81 14.02 -7.63 -1.10
C HIS A 81 12.73 -7.59 -0.28
N SER A 82 11.95 -6.53 -0.49
CA SER A 82 10.60 -6.42 0.07
C SER A 82 9.57 -6.36 -1.05
N ARG A 83 8.35 -6.80 -0.75
CA ARG A 83 7.23 -6.77 -1.69
C ARG A 83 5.97 -6.36 -0.95
N TYR A 84 5.17 -5.55 -1.62
CA TYR A 84 3.84 -5.22 -1.16
C TYR A 84 2.81 -5.29 -2.29
N VAL A 85 1.58 -5.53 -1.88
CA VAL A 85 0.40 -5.43 -2.73
C VAL A 85 -0.35 -4.17 -2.33
N LEU A 86 -0.74 -3.38 -3.31
CA LEU A 86 -1.52 -2.16 -3.14
C LEU A 86 -2.93 -2.39 -3.70
N LEU A 87 -3.95 -2.02 -2.94
CA LEU A 87 -5.32 -1.88 -3.42
C LEU A 87 -5.71 -0.40 -3.35
N GLN A 88 -6.33 0.08 -4.41
CA GLN A 88 -6.97 1.40 -4.47
C GLN A 88 -8.38 1.24 -5.01
N ILE A 89 -9.29 2.06 -4.50
CA ILE A 89 -10.70 2.10 -4.87
C ILE A 89 -11.01 3.52 -5.37
N GLY A 90 -11.43 3.64 -6.62
CA GLY A 90 -11.83 4.90 -7.23
C GLY A 90 -11.05 5.25 -8.50
N ALA A 91 -11.08 6.54 -8.88
CA ALA A 91 -10.38 7.04 -10.05
C ALA A 91 -8.90 7.27 -9.71
N PHE A 92 -8.01 6.43 -10.24
CA PHE A 92 -6.58 6.57 -10.00
C PHE A 92 -6.05 7.92 -10.50
N ASP A 93 -5.35 8.60 -9.62
CA ASP A 93 -4.51 9.77 -9.92
C ASP A 93 -3.14 9.56 -9.26
N ILE A 94 -2.12 10.36 -9.59
CA ILE A 94 -0.84 10.36 -8.85
C ILE A 94 -0.14 11.71 -9.05
N ASN A 95 0.37 12.28 -7.97
CA ASN A 95 1.02 13.59 -7.98
C ASN A 95 2.38 13.46 -7.31
N PHE A 96 3.45 13.46 -8.11
CA PHE A 96 4.80 13.36 -7.59
C PHE A 96 5.27 14.68 -6.97
N VAL A 97 5.96 14.57 -5.85
CA VAL A 97 6.50 15.70 -5.11
C VAL A 97 7.97 15.92 -5.51
N PRO A 98 8.36 17.13 -5.94
CA PRO A 98 9.75 17.43 -6.28
C PRO A 98 10.71 17.25 -5.10
N PRO A 99 11.94 16.73 -5.31
CA PRO A 99 12.94 16.59 -4.24
C PRO A 99 13.27 17.89 -3.50
N ALA A 100 13.13 19.05 -4.16
CA ALA A 100 13.40 20.36 -3.58
C ALA A 100 12.45 20.73 -2.40
N GLU A 101 11.37 19.97 -2.18
CA GLU A 101 10.47 20.17 -1.02
C GLU A 101 11.03 19.65 0.32
N GLY A 102 12.20 18.99 0.31
CA GLY A 102 12.90 18.61 1.53
C GLY A 102 12.10 17.65 2.43
N LEU A 103 11.31 16.75 1.83
CA LEU A 103 10.44 15.83 2.58
C LEU A 103 11.23 14.74 3.30
N ALA A 104 12.32 14.25 2.70
CA ALA A 104 13.14 13.19 3.30
C ALA A 104 13.75 13.65 4.63
N GLU A 105 14.16 14.90 4.72
CA GLU A 105 14.75 15.52 5.90
C GLU A 105 13.77 15.59 7.07
N LYS A 106 12.46 15.63 6.81
CA LYS A 106 11.43 15.68 7.86
C LYS A 106 11.31 14.35 8.63
N VAL A 107 11.76 13.26 8.02
CA VAL A 107 11.63 11.89 8.55
C VAL A 107 12.97 11.17 8.75
N ALA A 108 14.08 11.77 8.35
CA ALA A 108 15.41 11.14 8.36
C ALA A 108 15.82 10.53 9.72
N ASP A 109 15.48 11.19 10.83
CA ASP A 109 15.82 10.76 12.19
C ASP A 109 14.61 10.25 12.99
N ARG A 110 13.52 9.89 12.31
CA ARG A 110 12.29 9.42 12.98
C ARG A 110 12.37 7.93 13.24
N GLU A 111 12.10 7.54 14.48
CA GLU A 111 11.89 6.15 14.86
C GLU A 111 10.64 5.59 14.19
N ALA A 112 10.76 4.39 13.62
CA ALA A 112 9.64 3.76 12.94
C ALA A 112 8.69 3.09 13.93
N THR A 113 7.39 3.35 13.78
CA THR A 113 6.34 2.70 14.56
C THR A 113 5.87 1.44 13.84
N HIS A 114 5.97 0.28 14.48
CA HIS A 114 5.47 -0.98 13.92
C HIS A 114 3.94 -1.04 13.98
N VAL A 115 3.31 -1.46 12.89
CA VAL A 115 1.86 -1.59 12.76
C VAL A 115 1.47 -3.07 12.70
N ALA A 116 0.86 -3.60 13.76
CA ALA A 116 0.46 -5.01 13.81
C ALA A 116 -1.01 -5.26 13.41
N ASP A 117 -1.94 -4.45 13.92
CA ASP A 117 -3.38 -4.73 13.90
C ASP A 117 -4.20 -3.58 13.28
N ALA A 118 -3.72 -2.96 12.21
CA ALA A 118 -4.47 -1.91 11.53
C ALA A 118 -5.66 -2.45 10.73
N GLU A 119 -6.73 -1.67 10.72
CA GLU A 119 -7.89 -1.81 9.83
C GLU A 119 -7.72 -0.92 8.59
N VAL A 120 -8.42 -1.26 7.52
CA VAL A 120 -8.46 -0.47 6.28
C VAL A 120 -9.89 -0.13 5.90
N TYR A 121 -10.14 1.10 5.50
CA TYR A 121 -11.43 1.51 4.98
C TYR A 121 -11.57 1.11 3.51
N ILE A 122 -12.50 0.21 3.25
CA ILE A 122 -12.78 -0.37 1.92
C ILE A 122 -14.14 0.07 1.38
N GLU A 123 -14.73 1.13 1.95
CA GLU A 123 -16.10 1.55 1.65
C GLU A 123 -17.07 0.34 1.75
N ASN A 124 -18.06 0.23 0.87
CA ASN A 124 -18.93 -0.94 0.77
C ASN A 124 -18.48 -1.89 -0.36
N ARG A 125 -17.16 -2.15 -0.48
CA ARG A 125 -16.58 -2.93 -1.59
C ARG A 125 -16.14 -4.35 -1.21
N GLU A 126 -16.46 -4.82 0.00
CA GLU A 126 -16.06 -6.16 0.49
C GLU A 126 -16.40 -7.28 -0.52
N GLY A 127 -17.63 -7.28 -1.04
CA GLY A 127 -18.08 -8.29 -2.00
C GLY A 127 -17.31 -8.26 -3.32
N ASP A 128 -16.91 -7.08 -3.79
CA ASP A 128 -16.15 -6.94 -5.04
C ASP A 128 -14.70 -7.35 -4.86
N ILE A 129 -14.08 -6.98 -3.74
CA ILE A 129 -12.72 -7.37 -3.39
C ILE A 129 -12.64 -8.90 -3.18
N ARG A 130 -13.66 -9.50 -2.56
CA ARG A 130 -13.75 -10.96 -2.39
C ARG A 130 -13.82 -11.69 -3.72
N LYS A 131 -14.68 -11.24 -4.64
CA LYS A 131 -14.75 -11.79 -6.01
C LYS A 131 -13.43 -11.63 -6.75
N LEU A 132 -12.75 -10.49 -6.56
CA LEU A 132 -11.45 -10.25 -7.17
C LEU A 132 -10.39 -11.22 -6.64
N ALA A 133 -10.37 -11.49 -5.34
CA ALA A 133 -9.49 -12.49 -4.74
C ALA A 133 -9.74 -13.89 -5.30
N GLU A 134 -11.01 -14.27 -5.48
CA GLU A 134 -11.40 -15.55 -6.10
C GLU A 134 -10.95 -15.63 -7.57
N HIS A 135 -11.11 -14.54 -8.33
CA HIS A 135 -10.64 -14.47 -9.71
C HIS A 135 -9.12 -14.68 -9.79
N PHE A 136 -8.34 -13.93 -9.01
CA PHE A 136 -6.88 -14.12 -8.96
C PHE A 136 -6.47 -15.51 -8.47
N ALA A 137 -7.28 -16.20 -7.64
CA ALA A 137 -6.95 -17.53 -7.16
C ALA A 137 -7.11 -18.61 -8.25
N VAL A 138 -7.98 -18.37 -9.24
CA VAL A 138 -8.26 -19.32 -10.33
C VAL A 138 -7.49 -18.97 -11.59
N GLU A 139 -7.39 -17.67 -11.89
CA GLU A 139 -6.79 -17.15 -13.11
C GLU A 139 -5.56 -16.31 -12.77
N LYS A 140 -4.38 -16.85 -13.10
CA LYS A 140 -3.10 -16.15 -12.90
C LYS A 140 -2.80 -15.27 -14.12
N PRO A 141 -2.68 -13.94 -13.98
CA PRO A 141 -2.11 -13.12 -15.05
C PRO A 141 -0.73 -13.63 -15.44
N GLU A 142 -0.43 -13.67 -16.74
CA GLU A 142 0.84 -14.21 -17.24
C GLU A 142 2.07 -13.49 -16.67
N VAL A 143 1.93 -12.19 -16.40
CA VAL A 143 2.98 -11.32 -15.86
C VAL A 143 3.29 -11.58 -14.37
N LEU A 144 2.43 -12.28 -13.63
CA LEU A 144 2.68 -12.66 -12.25
C LEU A 144 3.38 -14.01 -12.19
N THR A 145 4.35 -14.11 -11.29
CA THR A 145 4.83 -15.40 -10.78
C THR A 145 3.76 -16.07 -9.91
N GLU A 146 3.90 -17.36 -9.61
CA GLU A 146 3.00 -18.06 -8.69
C GLU A 146 3.05 -17.49 -7.27
N GLU A 147 4.24 -17.07 -6.81
CA GLU A 147 4.42 -16.42 -5.51
C GLU A 147 3.66 -15.08 -5.46
N GLU A 148 3.83 -14.22 -6.48
CA GLU A 148 3.14 -12.92 -6.53
C GLU A 148 1.62 -13.07 -6.66
N GLN A 149 1.14 -14.08 -7.39
CA GLN A 149 -0.29 -14.39 -7.43
C GLN A 149 -0.80 -14.76 -6.03
N GLY A 150 -0.07 -15.61 -5.31
CA GLY A 150 -0.37 -15.97 -3.93
C GLY A 150 -0.44 -14.75 -3.02
N ASP A 151 0.51 -13.84 -3.17
CA ASP A 151 0.58 -12.58 -2.41
C ASP A 151 -0.64 -11.69 -2.69
N VAL A 152 -1.04 -11.54 -3.96
CA VAL A 152 -2.23 -10.76 -4.34
C VAL A 152 -3.50 -11.35 -3.72
N VAL A 153 -3.67 -12.68 -3.80
CA VAL A 153 -4.84 -13.36 -3.22
C VAL A 153 -4.88 -13.18 -1.71
N GLN A 154 -3.73 -13.30 -1.03
CA GLN A 154 -3.65 -13.10 0.42
C GLN A 154 -3.94 -11.65 0.81
N ALA A 155 -3.39 -10.68 0.08
CA ALA A 155 -3.63 -9.27 0.32
C ALA A 155 -5.12 -8.91 0.21
N LEU A 156 -5.77 -9.32 -0.89
CA LEU A 156 -7.19 -9.04 -1.11
C LEU A 156 -8.08 -9.68 -0.03
N ARG A 157 -7.75 -10.90 0.43
CA ARG A 157 -8.44 -11.53 1.56
C ARG A 157 -8.19 -10.77 2.86
N CYS A 158 -6.96 -10.32 3.11
CA CYS A 158 -6.63 -9.52 4.29
C CYS A 158 -7.39 -8.19 4.31
N PHE A 159 -7.50 -7.50 3.18
CA PHE A 159 -8.29 -6.26 3.07
C PHE A 159 -9.79 -6.49 3.29
N VAL A 160 -10.31 -7.66 2.92
CA VAL A 160 -11.68 -8.06 3.25
C VAL A 160 -11.84 -8.33 4.74
N ASP A 161 -10.91 -9.07 5.35
CA ASP A 161 -11.00 -9.47 6.76
C ASP A 161 -10.76 -8.30 7.73
N ARG A 162 -9.89 -7.35 7.35
CA ARG A 162 -9.56 -6.12 8.11
C ARG A 162 -10.29 -4.89 7.58
N GLY A 163 -11.22 -5.09 6.65
CA GLY A 163 -11.95 -4.05 5.94
C GLY A 163 -13.10 -3.49 6.77
N ILE A 164 -13.17 -2.17 6.90
CA ILE A 164 -14.31 -1.49 7.50
C ILE A 164 -15.03 -0.63 6.46
N ALA A 165 -16.37 -0.58 6.59
CA ALA A 165 -17.25 0.13 5.66
C ALA A 165 -17.81 1.44 6.21
N ALA A 166 -17.70 1.66 7.53
CA ALA A 166 -18.43 2.73 8.20
C ALA A 166 -17.82 4.11 7.94
N GLU A 167 -16.55 4.30 8.28
CA GLU A 167 -15.82 5.56 8.06
C GLU A 167 -14.33 5.25 7.89
N HIS A 168 -13.58 6.15 7.24
CA HIS A 168 -12.12 6.06 7.22
C HIS A 168 -11.63 5.99 8.67
N PRO A 169 -10.76 5.04 9.06
CA PRO A 169 -10.12 5.12 10.37
C PRO A 169 -9.50 6.51 10.42
N ARG A 170 -9.93 7.32 11.40
CA ARG A 170 -9.63 8.76 11.49
C ARG A 170 -8.20 8.93 11.00
N ALA A 171 -8.02 9.64 9.88
CA ALA A 171 -6.69 10.01 9.44
C ALA A 171 -6.03 10.64 10.65
N ALA A 172 -5.06 9.94 11.24
CA ALA A 172 -4.09 10.61 12.05
C ALA A 172 -3.55 11.70 11.11
N VAL A 173 -3.67 12.94 11.57
CA VAL A 173 -3.26 14.17 10.90
C VAL A 173 -4.35 14.89 10.09
N GLN A 174 -4.90 15.94 10.71
CA GLN A 174 -5.04 17.30 10.17
C GLN A 174 -5.56 18.26 11.26
N PRO A 175 -5.14 19.54 11.32
CA PRO A 175 -3.82 20.15 11.11
C PRO A 175 -3.01 20.36 12.42
#